data_AF-A0A653W7I2-F1
#
_entry.id   AF-A0A653W7I2-F1
#
_cell.length_a   1.000
_cell.length_b   1.000
_cell.length_c   1.000
_cell.angle_alpha   90.00
_cell.angle_beta   90.00
_cell.angle_gamma   90.00
#
_symmetry.space_group_name_H-M   'P 1'
#
loop_
_entity.id
_entity.type
_entity.pdbx_description
1 polymer ?
#
loop_
_entity_poly.entity_id
_entity_poly.type
_entity_poly.pdbx_seq_one_letter_code
_entity_poly.pdbx_strand_id
1 'polypeptide(L)'
;MSCAREVGTEWYALSAALKGSEAMEAVQRELTARYVGIWHDAFAPHASHLPAGELQLRCIGNLGAGEAISLELLRSQVDEARAAASLAVLITAAIGAPPALPG
;
A
#
# COMPACT_ATOMS: atom_id res chain seq x y z
N MET A 1 -2.77 9.57 -6.48
CA MET A 1 -2.28 8.73 -7.61
C MET A 1 -1.62 9.53 -8.74
N SER A 2 -1.54 10.88 -8.66
CA SER A 2 -0.85 11.71 -9.66
C SER A 2 0.64 11.37 -9.86
N CYS A 3 1.37 11.04 -8.79
CA CYS A 3 2.81 10.77 -8.84
C CYS A 3 3.17 9.55 -9.72
N ALA A 4 2.35 8.50 -9.72
CA ALA A 4 2.58 7.30 -10.56
C ALA A 4 2.41 7.58 -12.07
N ARG A 5 1.58 8.57 -12.42
CA ARG A 5 1.35 8.99 -13.81
C ARG A 5 2.44 9.94 -14.33
N GLU A 6 3.04 10.75 -13.45
CA GLU A 6 4.11 11.69 -13.80
C GLU A 6 5.48 11.02 -13.95
N VAL A 7 5.81 10.03 -13.12
CA VAL A 7 7.12 9.35 -13.18
C VAL A 7 7.09 8.12 -14.12
N GLY A 8 5.90 7.57 -14.39
CA GLY A 8 5.69 6.55 -15.43
C GLY A 8 6.39 5.20 -15.19
N THR A 9 6.44 4.37 -16.23
CA THR A 9 7.08 3.05 -16.23
C THR A 9 8.59 3.09 -15.96
N GLU A 10 9.23 4.23 -16.19
CA GLU A 10 10.67 4.45 -15.93
C GLU A 10 11.03 4.27 -14.45
N TRP A 11 10.17 4.72 -13.54
CA TRP A 11 10.35 4.46 -12.10
C TRP A 11 10.43 2.96 -11.81
N TYR A 12 9.48 2.19 -12.35
CA TYR A 12 9.45 0.74 -12.17
C TYR A 12 10.63 0.04 -12.83
N ALA A 13 11.12 0.55 -13.96
CA ALA A 13 12.31 0.02 -14.64
C ALA A 13 13.60 0.27 -13.83
N LEU A 14 13.80 1.49 -13.32
CA LEU A 14 14.90 1.84 -12.42
C LEU A 14 14.85 1.04 -11.12
N SER A 15 13.67 0.97 -10.48
CA SER A 15 13.47 0.16 -9.28
C SER A 15 13.72 -1.33 -9.54
N ALA A 16 13.37 -1.85 -10.72
CA ALA A 16 13.65 -3.23 -11.10
C ALA A 16 15.15 -3.48 -11.35
N ALA A 17 15.85 -2.54 -11.98
CA ALA A 17 17.29 -2.64 -12.24
C ALA A 17 18.13 -2.57 -10.95
N LEU A 18 17.67 -1.79 -9.96
CA LEU A 18 18.33 -1.62 -8.67
C LEU A 18 17.86 -2.64 -7.61
N LYS A 19 16.84 -3.45 -7.94
CA LYS A 19 16.28 -4.48 -7.06
C LYS A 19 17.35 -5.52 -6.75
N GLY A 20 17.67 -5.71 -5.47
CA GLY A 20 18.64 -6.70 -5.01
C GLY A 20 20.01 -6.14 -4.58
N SER A 21 20.23 -4.82 -4.67
CA SER A 21 21.32 -4.18 -3.91
C SER A 21 20.87 -3.91 -2.47
N GLU A 22 21.75 -4.13 -1.49
CA GLU A 22 21.44 -3.87 -0.07
C GLU A 22 21.00 -2.42 0.18
N ALA A 23 21.63 -1.47 -0.53
CA ALA A 23 21.28 -0.05 -0.45
C ALA A 23 19.84 0.21 -0.92
N MET A 24 19.42 -0.38 -2.04
CA MET A 24 18.05 -0.21 -2.54
C MET A 24 17.03 -0.94 -1.67
N GLU A 25 17.38 -2.10 -1.10
CA GLU A 25 16.52 -2.77 -0.12
C GLU A 25 16.32 -1.92 1.14
N ALA A 26 17.36 -1.25 1.62
CA ALA A 26 17.27 -0.35 2.76
C ALA A 26 16.31 0.83 2.47
N VAL A 27 16.46 1.46 1.30
CA VAL A 27 15.56 2.54 0.84
C VAL A 27 14.12 2.04 0.72
N GLN A 28 13.90 0.87 0.11
CA GLN A 28 12.55 0.30 -0.02
C GLN A 28 11.92 0.00 1.34
N ARG A 29 12.70 -0.55 2.28
CA ARG A 29 12.23 -0.80 3.66
C ARG A 29 11.86 0.50 4.37
N GLU A 30 12.67 1.54 4.24
CA GLU A 30 12.40 2.85 4.84
C GLU A 30 11.13 3.50 4.25
N LEU A 31 11.00 3.52 2.92
CA LEU A 31 9.82 4.06 2.25
C LEU A 31 8.56 3.30 2.64
N THR A 32 8.63 1.97 2.68
CA THR A 32 7.53 1.10 3.12
C THR A 32 7.12 1.43 4.55
N ALA A 33 8.09 1.49 5.47
CA ALA A 33 7.82 1.83 6.87
C ALA A 33 7.16 3.22 7.01
N ARG A 34 7.63 4.20 6.25
CA ARG A 34 7.08 5.56 6.26
C ARG A 34 5.64 5.61 5.73
N TYR A 35 5.35 4.96 4.60
CA TYR A 35 3.99 4.91 4.05
C TYR A 35 3.02 4.19 4.99
N VAL A 36 3.45 3.06 5.54
CA VAL A 36 2.65 2.30 6.51
C VAL A 36 2.38 3.14 7.77
N GLY A 37 3.38 3.88 8.28
CA GLY A 37 3.21 4.78 9.43
C GLY A 37 2.14 5.85 9.17
N ILE A 38 2.19 6.51 8.01
CA ILE A 38 1.18 7.52 7.62
C ILE A 38 -0.23 6.91 7.62
N TRP A 39 -0.39 5.70 7.07
CA TRP A 39 -1.68 5.02 7.01
C TRP A 39 -2.16 4.56 8.38
N HIS A 40 -1.26 3.99 9.18
CA HIS A 40 -1.55 3.60 10.55
C HIS A 40 -2.09 4.78 11.34
N ASP A 41 -1.41 5.93 11.31
CA ASP A 41 -1.82 7.11 12.06
C ASP A 41 -3.16 7.69 11.56
N ALA A 42 -3.39 7.63 10.24
CA ALA A 42 -4.66 8.05 9.65
C ALA A 42 -5.83 7.13 10.02
N PHE A 43 -5.60 5.82 10.16
CA PHE A 43 -6.64 4.84 10.43
C PHE A 43 -6.86 4.56 11.92
N ALA A 44 -5.86 4.83 12.79
CA ALA A 44 -5.94 4.57 14.22
C ALA A 44 -7.22 5.13 14.90
N PRO A 45 -7.70 6.35 14.57
CA PRO A 45 -8.94 6.88 15.15
C PRO A 45 -10.20 6.07 14.78
N HIS A 46 -10.15 5.31 13.69
CA HIS A 46 -11.29 4.57 13.12
C HIS A 46 -11.21 3.05 13.39
N ALA A 47 -10.10 2.57 13.94
CA ALA A 47 -9.81 1.15 14.15
C ALA A 47 -9.49 0.84 15.62
N SER A 48 -10.16 1.51 16.56
CA SER A 48 -9.91 1.37 18.00
C SER A 48 -10.17 -0.04 18.56
N HIS A 49 -10.88 -0.89 17.82
CA HIS A 49 -11.10 -2.30 18.15
C HIS A 49 -9.92 -3.21 17.78
N LEU A 50 -8.90 -2.69 17.09
CA LEU A 50 -7.73 -3.45 16.68
C LEU A 50 -6.51 -3.15 17.56
N PRO A 51 -5.70 -4.16 17.91
CA PRO A 51 -4.36 -3.93 18.43
C PRO A 51 -3.51 -3.18 17.40
N ALA A 52 -2.64 -2.27 17.86
CA ALA A 52 -1.77 -1.47 16.98
C ALA A 52 -0.92 -2.33 16.02
N GLY A 53 -0.38 -3.45 16.51
CA GLY A 53 0.37 -4.39 15.68
C GLY A 53 -0.46 -5.04 14.56
N GLU A 54 -1.76 -5.23 14.80
CA GLU A 54 -2.65 -5.78 13.77
C GLU A 54 -3.07 -4.71 12.76
N LEU A 55 -3.34 -3.49 13.21
CA LEU A 55 -3.57 -2.35 12.31
C LEU A 55 -2.35 -2.12 11.40
N GLN A 56 -1.14 -2.24 11.94
CA GLN A 56 0.11 -2.17 11.19
C GLN A 56 0.17 -3.22 10.07
N LEU A 57 -0.13 -4.49 10.37
CA LEU A 57 -0.15 -5.58 9.39
C LEU A 57 -1.19 -5.34 8.29
N ARG A 58 -2.37 -4.82 8.64
CA ARG A 58 -3.41 -4.46 7.66
C ARG A 58 -2.96 -3.31 6.76
N CYS A 59 -2.25 -2.32 7.30
CA CYS A 59 -1.68 -1.23 6.51
C CYS A 59 -0.64 -1.75 5.51
N ILE A 60 0.23 -2.67 5.93
CA ILE A 60 1.20 -3.34 5.04
C ILE A 60 0.49 -4.09 3.91
N GLY A 61 -0.54 -4.88 4.24
CA GLY A 61 -1.32 -5.63 3.24
C GLY A 61 -2.02 -4.71 2.23
N ASN A 62 -2.63 -3.62 2.71
CA ASN A 62 -3.27 -2.64 1.83
C ASN A 62 -2.27 -1.90 0.93
N LEU A 63 -1.04 -1.64 1.42
CA LEU A 63 0.01 -1.03 0.59
C LEU A 63 0.34 -1.94 -0.59
N GLY A 64 0.55 -3.24 -0.34
CA GLY A 64 0.75 -4.22 -1.40
C GLY A 64 -0.43 -4.32 -2.37
N ALA A 65 -1.67 -4.26 -1.86
CA ALA A 65 -2.86 -4.22 -2.71
C ALA A 65 -2.89 -2.96 -3.60
N GLY A 66 -2.55 -1.79 -3.04
CA GLY A 66 -2.45 -0.53 -3.78
C GLY A 66 -1.37 -0.56 -4.87
N GLU A 67 -0.21 -1.16 -4.59
CA GLU A 67 0.84 -1.38 -5.57
C GLU A 67 0.36 -2.29 -6.72
N ALA A 68 -0.28 -3.41 -6.41
CA ALA A 68 -0.81 -4.33 -7.42
C ALA A 68 -1.90 -3.67 -8.29
N ILE A 69 -2.84 -2.96 -7.69
CA ILE A 69 -3.90 -2.23 -8.42
C ILE A 69 -3.29 -1.13 -9.32
N SER A 70 -2.25 -0.45 -8.84
CA SER A 70 -1.57 0.60 -9.62
C SER A 70 -0.89 0.02 -10.87
N LEU A 71 -0.40 -1.22 -10.83
CA LEU A 71 0.15 -1.88 -12.03
C LEU A 71 -0.93 -2.13 -13.09
N GLU A 72 -2.15 -2.48 -12.70
CA GLU A 72 -3.27 -2.65 -13.62
C GLU A 72 -3.72 -1.32 -14.25
N LEU A 73 -3.68 -0.23 -13.46
CA LEU A 73 -3.91 1.13 -13.96
C LEU A 73 -2.86 1.51 -15.02
N LEU A 74 -1.57 1.25 -14.75
CA LEU A 74 -0.48 1.53 -15.70
C LEU A 74 -0.57 0.69 -16.97
N ARG A 75 -1.12 -0.53 -16.88
CA ARG A 75 -1.44 -1.38 -18.03
C ARG A 75 -2.73 -0.98 -18.77
N SER A 76 -3.39 0.10 -18.35
CA SER A 76 -4.67 0.57 -18.87
C SER A 76 -5.77 -0.50 -18.85
N GLN A 77 -5.69 -1.46 -17.91
CA GLN A 77 -6.71 -2.51 -17.74
C GLN A 77 -7.88 -2.03 -16.87
N VAL A 78 -7.65 -1.01 -16.06
CA VAL A 78 -8.65 -0.35 -15.22
C VAL A 78 -8.43 1.16 -15.27
N ASP A 79 -9.50 1.94 -15.20
CA ASP A 79 -9.40 3.39 -15.07
C ASP A 79 -9.10 3.80 -13.62
N GLU A 80 -8.65 5.04 -13.45
CA GLU A 80 -8.22 5.59 -12.15
C GLU A 80 -9.37 5.61 -11.12
N ALA A 81 -10.59 5.92 -11.55
CA ALA A 81 -11.74 6.01 -10.65
C ALA A 81 -12.10 4.64 -10.09
N ARG A 82 -12.10 3.61 -10.94
CA ARG A 82 -12.33 2.22 -10.53
C ARG A 82 -11.22 1.70 -9.65
N ALA A 83 -9.95 1.98 -9.98
CA ALA A 83 -8.80 1.61 -9.16
C ALA A 83 -8.89 2.23 -7.75
N ALA A 84 -9.17 3.53 -7.66
CA ALA A 84 -9.37 4.25 -6.40
C ALA A 84 -10.51 3.64 -5.57
N ALA A 85 -11.66 3.42 -6.19
CA ALA A 85 -12.84 2.89 -5.53
C ALA A 85 -12.59 1.48 -4.99
N SER A 86 -11.96 0.61 -5.78
CA SER A 86 -11.60 -0.74 -5.33
C SER A 86 -10.64 -0.71 -4.15
N LEU A 87 -9.59 0.12 -4.19
CA LEU A 87 -8.65 0.22 -3.06
C LEU A 87 -9.31 0.79 -1.80
N ALA A 88 -10.20 1.79 -1.94
CA ALA A 88 -10.95 2.34 -0.80
C ALA A 88 -11.86 1.29 -0.14
N VAL A 89 -12.51 0.43 -0.92
CA VAL A 89 -13.31 -0.69 -0.39
C VAL A 89 -12.42 -1.69 0.35
N LEU A 90 -11.24 -2.02 -0.18
CA LEU A 90 -10.30 -2.92 0.49
C LEU A 90 -9.81 -2.35 1.82
N ILE A 91 -9.43 -1.06 1.85
CA ILE A 91 -8.96 -0.39 3.06
C ILE A 91 -10.07 -0.38 4.11
N THR A 92 -11.27 0.08 3.75
CA THR A 92 -12.40 0.19 4.68
C THR A 92 -12.83 -1.16 5.23
N ALA A 93 -12.91 -2.18 4.37
CA ALA A 93 -13.19 -3.56 4.79
C ALA A 93 -12.09 -4.11 5.71
N ALA A 94 -10.82 -3.88 5.35
CA ALA A 94 -9.68 -4.36 6.12
C ALA A 94 -9.64 -3.71 7.50
N ILE A 95 -9.78 -2.39 7.65
CA ILE A 95 -9.71 -1.76 8.98
C ILE A 95 -10.99 -1.98 9.80
N GLY A 96 -12.15 -2.19 9.16
CA GLY A 96 -13.43 -2.43 9.83
C GLY A 96 -13.65 -3.87 10.27
N ALA A 97 -12.93 -4.84 9.71
CA ALA A 97 -13.06 -6.25 10.09
C ALA A 97 -12.64 -6.48 11.57
N PRO A 98 -13.21 -7.48 12.27
CA PRO A 98 -12.78 -7.87 13.61
C PRO A 98 -11.30 -8.33 13.60
N PRO A 99 -10.60 -8.27 14.74
CA PRO A 99 -9.23 -8.79 14.83
C PRO A 99 -9.16 -10.26 14.42
N ALA A 100 -8.06 -10.65 13.79
CA ALA A 100 -7.78 -12.04 13.48
C ALA A 100 -7.73 -12.84 14.78
N LEU A 101 -8.31 -14.04 14.76
CA LEU A 101 -8.24 -14.93 15.93
C LEU A 101 -6.76 -15.22 16.22
N PRO A 102 -6.34 -15.17 17.50
CA PRO A 102 -5.00 -15.59 17.86
C PRO A 102 -4.82 -17.05 17.43
N GLY A 103 -3.79 -17.30 16.61
CA GLY A 103 -3.33 -18.65 16.28
C GLY A 103 -2.62 -19.33 17.44
#